data_AF-A0A0K1PP03-F1
#
_entry.id   AF-A0A0K1PP03-F1
#
_cell.length_a   1.000
_cell.length_b   1.000
_cell.length_c   1.000
_cell.angle_alpha   90.00
_cell.angle_beta   90.00
_cell.angle_gamma   90.00
#
_symmetry.space_group_name_H-M   'P 1'
#
loop_
_entity.id
_entity.type
_entity.pdbx_description
1 polymer ?
#
loop_
_entity_poly.entity_id
_entity_poly.type
_entity_poly.pdbx_seq_one_letter_code
_entity_poly.pdbx_strand_id
1 'polypeptide(L)'
;MRKLAFLVAAASLFALGPVADRFGPVVSSLVVVWLAVVAALCASGHVAALAVVGGSVGALGSGVLASTSPAVAGAVVVAAAFAERTTRVRSRNARAIHVLLGLVTGAIAGSLASSFASAATSVYAVSVVVSAVLVSLPLLVEADDPLAHALERTALDISGDARSSLLEGAELRRTAAEIPLDRDAAANVKTTWTSLLELAEARLRLERRRVMPAGLRVADGEASADPVLAMVDRRIADQVRALSRAYAAVDTAHAAAKGLDDTAQKAVESMGESLDEVSRAMVEVRENQAG
;
A
#
# COMPACT_ATOMS: atom_id res chain seq x y z
N MET A 1 8.48 -4.36 15.04
CA MET A 1 8.43 -3.12 15.86
C MET A 1 7.37 -2.12 15.41
N ARG A 2 7.13 -1.93 14.10
CA ARG A 2 6.20 -0.89 13.59
C ARG A 2 4.75 -1.00 14.11
N LYS A 3 4.20 -2.22 14.28
CA LYS A 3 2.84 -2.43 14.80
C LYS A 3 2.66 -1.92 16.24
N LEU A 4 3.70 -2.03 17.09
CA LEU A 4 3.66 -1.53 18.46
C LEU A 4 3.68 0.01 18.48
N ALA A 5 4.48 0.63 17.62
CA ALA A 5 4.51 2.09 17.49
C ALA A 5 3.13 2.65 17.10
N PHE A 6 2.44 2.01 16.15
CA PHE A 6 1.07 2.39 15.80
C PHE A 6 0.11 2.24 17.00
N LEU A 7 0.18 1.12 17.73
CA LEU A 7 -0.69 0.89 18.88
C LEU A 7 -0.50 1.95 19.97
N VAL A 8 0.75 2.35 20.24
CA VAL A 8 1.06 3.43 21.20
C VAL A 8 0.55 4.79 20.70
N ALA A 9 0.74 5.09 19.41
CA ALA A 9 0.25 6.34 18.81
C ALA A 9 -1.28 6.42 18.85
N ALA A 10 -1.97 5.33 18.49
CA ALA A 10 -3.42 5.21 18.56
C ALA A 10 -3.92 5.35 20.00
N ALA A 11 -3.32 4.65 20.96
CA ALA A 11 -3.67 4.77 22.38
C ALA A 11 -3.53 6.22 22.85
N SER A 12 -2.43 6.90 22.51
CA SER A 12 -2.20 8.30 22.87
C SER A 12 -3.24 9.23 22.27
N LEU A 13 -3.60 9.02 21.00
CA LEU A 13 -4.61 9.79 20.29
C LEU A 13 -6.01 9.64 20.91
N PHE A 14 -6.45 8.40 21.17
CA PHE A 14 -7.76 8.14 21.79
C PHE A 14 -7.80 8.44 23.30
N ALA A 15 -6.65 8.47 23.97
CA ALA A 15 -6.53 8.94 25.36
C ALA A 15 -6.51 10.46 25.50
N LEU A 16 -5.98 11.18 24.51
CA LEU A 16 -5.89 12.64 24.60
C LEU A 16 -7.07 13.34 23.93
N GLY A 17 -7.65 12.76 22.88
CA GLY A 17 -8.76 13.34 22.13
C GLY A 17 -9.92 13.84 23.01
N PRO A 18 -10.54 12.99 23.86
CA PRO A 18 -11.68 13.40 24.70
C PRO A 18 -11.37 14.45 25.78
N VAL A 19 -10.09 14.67 26.10
CA VAL A 19 -9.66 15.62 27.14
C VAL A 19 -8.90 16.82 26.57
N ALA A 20 -8.67 16.86 25.24
CA ALA A 20 -7.82 17.84 24.59
C ALA A 20 -8.31 19.28 24.83
N ASP A 21 -9.63 19.49 24.87
CA ASP A 21 -10.23 20.82 25.06
C ASP A 21 -9.84 21.49 26.38
N ARG A 22 -9.38 20.71 27.38
CA ARG A 22 -8.89 21.23 28.67
C ARG A 22 -7.60 22.03 28.54
N PHE A 23 -6.84 21.85 27.46
CA PHE A 23 -5.59 22.56 27.20
C PHE A 23 -5.80 23.88 26.44
N GLY A 24 -7.04 24.22 26.10
CA GLY A 24 -7.37 25.36 25.25
C GLY A 24 -7.20 25.06 23.76
N PRO A 25 -7.81 25.89 22.89
CA PRO A 25 -8.02 25.56 21.47
C PRO A 25 -6.73 25.43 20.66
N VAL A 26 -5.70 26.21 20.98
CA VAL A 26 -4.42 26.20 20.24
C VAL A 26 -3.62 24.95 20.57
N VAL A 27 -3.45 24.65 21.87
CA VAL A 27 -2.67 23.49 22.31
C VAL A 27 -3.38 22.19 21.94
N SER A 28 -4.70 22.13 22.10
CA SER A 28 -5.49 20.96 21.72
C SER A 28 -5.34 20.64 20.22
N SER A 29 -5.44 21.66 19.37
CA SER A 29 -5.29 21.52 17.91
C SER A 29 -3.90 21.01 17.53
N LEU A 30 -2.84 21.59 18.12
CA LEU A 30 -1.46 21.15 17.85
C LEU A 30 -1.22 19.71 18.29
N VAL A 31 -1.69 19.32 19.48
CA VAL A 31 -1.54 17.96 20.01
C VAL A 31 -2.30 16.94 19.16
N VAL A 32 -3.55 17.23 18.79
CA VAL A 32 -4.37 16.32 17.98
C VAL A 32 -3.78 16.14 16.58
N VAL A 33 -3.36 17.23 15.92
CA VAL A 33 -2.69 17.15 14.61
C VAL A 33 -1.40 16.35 14.71
N TRP A 34 -0.56 16.63 15.72
CA TRP A 34 0.69 15.90 15.91
C TRP A 34 0.46 14.40 16.12
N LEU A 35 -0.47 14.02 17.01
CA LEU A 35 -0.79 12.61 17.27
C LEU A 35 -1.39 11.92 16.04
N ALA A 36 -2.27 12.58 15.30
CA ALA A 36 -2.87 12.02 14.09
C ALA A 36 -1.83 11.81 12.99
N VAL A 37 -0.89 12.75 12.81
CA VAL A 37 0.24 12.60 11.87
C VAL A 37 1.16 11.46 12.31
N VAL A 38 1.51 11.36 13.59
CA VAL A 38 2.33 10.25 14.12
C VAL A 38 1.63 8.91 13.92
N ALA A 39 0.33 8.82 14.18
CA ALA A 39 -0.46 7.61 13.95
C ALA A 39 -0.49 7.23 12.46
N ALA A 40 -0.69 8.19 11.56
CA ALA A 40 -0.67 7.97 10.11
C ALA A 40 0.71 7.50 9.61
N LEU A 41 1.80 8.11 10.09
CA LEU A 41 3.17 7.69 9.77
C LEU A 41 3.45 6.27 10.28
N CYS A 42 2.97 5.92 11.48
CA CYS A 42 3.11 4.57 12.02
C CYS A 42 2.28 3.53 11.23
N ALA A 43 1.07 3.90 10.80
CA ALA A 43 0.20 3.07 9.97
C ALA A 43 0.83 2.83 8.57
N SER A 44 1.43 3.88 8.01
CA SER A 44 2.19 3.83 6.77
C SER A 44 3.45 2.98 6.90
N GLY A 45 4.16 3.07 8.01
CA GLY A 45 5.41 2.35 8.24
C GLY A 45 6.65 2.99 7.59
N HIS A 46 6.49 4.11 6.88
CA HIS A 46 7.57 5.00 6.44
C HIS A 46 7.12 6.46 6.45
N VAL A 47 8.05 7.38 6.22
CA VAL A 47 7.74 8.80 6.06
C VAL A 47 7.20 9.02 4.64
N ALA A 48 5.95 9.45 4.53
CA ALA A 48 5.32 9.76 3.26
C ALA A 48 4.47 11.03 3.38
N ALA A 49 4.50 11.87 2.34
CA ALA A 49 3.71 13.09 2.29
C ALA A 49 2.21 12.81 2.46
N LEU A 50 1.72 11.74 1.82
CA LEU A 50 0.31 11.32 1.92
C LEU A 50 -0.07 10.89 3.34
N ALA A 51 0.84 10.31 4.12
CA ALA A 51 0.59 9.96 5.52
C ALA A 51 0.49 11.23 6.39
N VAL A 52 1.36 12.23 6.17
CA VAL A 52 1.30 13.52 6.86
C VAL A 52 0.00 14.25 6.54
N VAL A 53 -0.37 14.31 5.26
CA VAL A 53 -1.63 14.91 4.81
C VAL A 53 -2.82 14.15 5.39
N GLY A 54 -2.81 12.81 5.32
CA GLY A 54 -3.85 11.96 5.88
C GLY A 54 -4.06 12.18 7.38
N GLY A 55 -2.99 12.21 8.16
CA GLY A 55 -3.08 12.52 9.60
C GLY A 55 -3.64 13.93 9.86
N SER A 56 -3.20 14.92 9.09
CA SER A 56 -3.67 16.31 9.23
C SER A 56 -5.15 16.47 8.87
N VAL A 57 -5.59 15.86 7.77
CA VAL A 57 -7.00 15.84 7.32
C VAL A 57 -7.86 15.07 8.33
N GLY A 58 -7.35 13.96 8.87
CA GLY A 58 -8.01 13.20 9.92
C GLY A 58 -8.24 14.04 11.17
N ALA A 59 -7.21 14.75 11.66
CA ALA A 59 -7.32 15.66 12.80
C ALA A 59 -8.35 16.78 12.56
N LEU A 60 -8.31 17.42 11.39
CA LEU A 60 -9.28 18.46 11.00
C LEU A 60 -10.71 17.90 10.99
N GLY A 61 -10.92 16.77 10.31
CA GLY A 61 -12.23 16.12 10.23
C GLY A 61 -12.75 15.71 11.60
N SER A 62 -11.88 15.21 12.47
CA SER A 62 -12.21 14.92 13.87
C SER A 62 -12.67 16.15 14.62
N GLY A 63 -11.93 17.26 14.52
CA GLY A 63 -12.24 18.50 15.24
C GLY A 63 -13.60 19.07 14.83
N VAL A 64 -13.95 18.97 13.55
CA VAL A 64 -15.24 19.42 13.03
C VAL A 64 -16.39 18.50 13.45
N LEU A 65 -16.15 17.19 13.51
CA LEU A 65 -17.22 16.19 13.67
C LEU A 65 -17.37 15.69 15.11
N ALA A 66 -16.39 15.90 16.00
CA ALA A 66 -16.40 15.34 17.35
C ALA A 66 -17.60 15.82 18.20
N SER A 67 -18.04 17.06 18.03
CA SER A 67 -19.19 17.63 18.75
C SER A 67 -20.54 17.11 18.27
N THR A 68 -20.62 16.63 17.03
CA THR A 68 -21.86 16.11 16.43
C THR A 68 -21.94 14.59 16.53
N SER A 69 -20.83 13.90 16.28
CA SER A 69 -20.74 12.44 16.37
C SER A 69 -19.30 11.99 16.62
N PRO A 70 -18.97 11.58 17.86
CA PRO A 70 -17.67 10.99 18.19
C PRO A 70 -17.35 9.75 17.35
N ALA A 71 -18.37 9.00 16.94
CA ALA A 71 -18.23 7.86 16.04
C ALA A 71 -17.71 8.31 14.66
N VAL A 72 -18.35 9.30 14.04
CA VAL A 72 -17.90 9.79 12.72
C VAL A 72 -16.52 10.42 12.81
N ALA A 73 -16.23 11.18 13.87
CA ALA A 73 -14.91 11.73 14.12
C ALA A 73 -13.83 10.63 14.18
N GLY A 74 -14.05 9.59 14.98
CA GLY A 74 -13.13 8.45 15.08
C GLY A 74 -12.96 7.71 13.74
N ALA A 75 -14.05 7.51 12.99
CA ALA A 75 -14.01 6.88 11.67
C ALA A 75 -13.13 7.66 10.68
N VAL A 76 -13.31 8.99 10.61
CA VAL A 76 -12.56 9.87 9.71
C VAL A 76 -11.08 9.87 10.06
N VAL A 77 -10.73 9.98 11.35
CA VAL A 77 -9.33 9.98 11.78
C VAL A 77 -8.62 8.69 11.39
N VAL A 78 -9.23 7.55 11.67
CA VAL A 78 -8.62 6.24 11.40
C VAL A 78 -8.55 6.00 9.90
N ALA A 79 -9.62 6.25 9.15
CA ALA A 79 -9.60 6.11 7.69
C ALA A 79 -8.52 7.00 7.04
N ALA A 80 -8.38 8.25 7.49
CA ALA A 80 -7.38 9.16 6.97
C ALA A 80 -5.94 8.76 7.38
N ALA A 81 -5.74 8.26 8.60
CA ALA A 81 -4.45 7.72 9.05
C ALA A 81 -4.00 6.53 8.20
N PHE A 82 -4.95 5.73 7.71
CA PHE A 82 -4.71 4.59 6.83
C PHE A 82 -4.74 4.92 5.33
N ALA A 83 -4.94 6.18 4.93
CA ALA A 83 -5.11 6.55 3.53
C ALA A 83 -3.89 6.13 2.66
N GLU A 84 -2.67 6.43 3.13
CA GLU A 84 -1.46 6.04 2.42
C GLU A 84 -1.29 4.52 2.36
N ARG A 85 -1.56 3.79 3.45
CA ARG A 85 -1.47 2.33 3.45
C ARG A 85 -2.48 1.72 2.48
N THR A 86 -3.67 2.30 2.41
CA THR A 86 -4.77 1.86 1.53
C THR A 86 -4.39 1.93 0.05
N THR A 87 -3.59 2.92 -0.38
CA THR A 87 -3.20 3.03 -1.80
C THR A 87 -2.30 1.89 -2.25
N ARG A 88 -1.57 1.27 -1.32
CA ARG A 88 -0.70 0.11 -1.58
C ARG A 88 -1.46 -1.21 -1.64
N VAL A 89 -2.63 -1.30 -1.00
CA VAL A 89 -3.48 -2.51 -1.04
C VAL A 89 -3.84 -2.84 -2.49
N ARG A 90 -3.35 -3.98 -2.96
CA ARG A 90 -3.34 -4.37 -4.38
C ARG A 90 -4.74 -4.66 -4.92
N SER A 91 -5.51 -5.51 -4.24
CA SER A 91 -6.82 -5.91 -4.74
C SER A 91 -7.89 -4.88 -4.37
N ARG A 92 -8.82 -4.61 -5.30
CA ARG A 92 -9.95 -3.69 -5.07
C ARG A 92 -10.78 -4.12 -3.86
N ASN A 93 -11.02 -5.43 -3.73
CA ASN A 93 -11.79 -5.98 -2.62
C ASN A 93 -11.05 -5.83 -1.28
N ALA A 94 -9.75 -6.14 -1.22
CA ALA A 94 -8.97 -5.92 -0.01
C ALA A 94 -8.88 -4.45 0.36
N ARG A 95 -8.82 -3.55 -0.64
CA ARG A 95 -8.82 -2.10 -0.42
C ARG A 95 -10.15 -1.63 0.16
N ALA A 96 -11.27 -2.10 -0.39
CA ALA A 96 -12.60 -1.82 0.15
C ALA A 96 -12.73 -2.34 1.59
N ILE A 97 -12.24 -3.56 1.87
CA ILE A 97 -12.22 -4.13 3.22
C ILE A 97 -11.33 -3.30 4.16
N HIS A 98 -10.15 -2.86 3.72
CA HIS A 98 -9.23 -2.04 4.52
C HIS A 98 -9.86 -0.70 4.89
N VAL A 99 -10.51 -0.02 3.93
CA VAL A 99 -11.25 1.22 4.16
C VAL A 99 -12.42 0.99 5.11
N LEU A 100 -13.22 -0.05 4.87
CA LEU A 100 -14.36 -0.40 5.70
C LEU A 100 -13.93 -0.69 7.15
N LEU A 101 -12.88 -1.49 7.34
CA LEU A 101 -12.31 -1.76 8.65
C LEU A 101 -11.84 -0.46 9.32
N GLY A 102 -11.14 0.42 8.60
CA GLY A 102 -10.71 1.71 9.14
C GLY A 102 -11.89 2.56 9.63
N LEU A 103 -12.95 2.66 8.82
CA LEU A 103 -14.16 3.41 9.18
C LEU A 103 -14.89 2.80 10.38
N VAL A 104 -15.17 1.49 10.34
CA VAL A 104 -15.94 0.80 11.39
C VAL A 104 -15.17 0.78 12.71
N THR A 105 -13.89 0.41 12.69
CA THR A 105 -13.09 0.34 13.92
C THR A 105 -12.82 1.72 14.49
N GLY A 106 -12.60 2.73 13.63
CA GLY A 106 -12.52 4.13 14.06
C GLY A 106 -13.83 4.63 14.69
N ALA A 107 -14.98 4.26 14.12
CA ALA A 107 -16.29 4.64 14.68
C ALA A 107 -16.52 4.06 16.08
N ILE A 108 -16.20 2.77 16.25
CA ILE A 108 -16.31 2.10 17.55
C ILE A 108 -15.32 2.72 18.54
N ALA A 109 -14.06 2.93 18.13
CA ALA A 109 -13.03 3.51 18.99
C ALA A 109 -13.36 4.94 19.44
N GLY A 110 -13.88 5.77 18.54
CA GLY A 110 -14.35 7.12 18.85
C GLY A 110 -15.53 7.11 19.83
N SER A 111 -16.51 6.23 19.60
CA SER A 111 -17.64 6.04 20.52
C SER A 111 -17.19 5.59 21.91
N LEU A 112 -16.27 4.62 21.99
CA LEU A 112 -15.74 4.10 23.26
C LEU A 112 -14.96 5.18 24.00
N ALA A 113 -14.03 5.87 23.33
CA ALA A 113 -13.21 6.90 23.94
C ALA A 113 -14.06 8.04 24.51
N SER A 114 -15.13 8.45 23.79
CA SER A 114 -16.06 9.47 24.27
C SER A 114 -16.96 8.97 25.41
N SER A 115 -17.49 7.75 25.31
CA SER A 115 -18.45 7.21 26.30
C SER A 115 -17.81 6.99 27.67
N PHE A 116 -16.51 6.67 27.70
CA PHE A 116 -15.76 6.40 28.93
C PHE A 116 -14.85 7.55 29.38
N ALA A 117 -14.90 8.72 28.72
CA ALA A 117 -14.04 9.86 29.02
C ALA A 117 -14.18 10.39 30.46
N SER A 118 -15.34 10.20 31.09
CA SER A 118 -15.63 10.60 32.48
C SER A 118 -15.66 9.42 33.46
N ALA A 119 -15.35 8.20 33.01
CA ALA A 119 -15.34 7.02 33.85
C ALA A 119 -14.14 7.03 34.83
N ALA A 120 -14.12 6.09 35.77
CA ALA A 120 -12.96 5.86 36.62
C ALA A 120 -11.71 5.61 35.76
N THR A 121 -10.54 6.07 36.21
CA THR A 121 -9.28 6.02 35.45
C THR A 121 -8.94 4.63 34.92
N SER A 122 -9.24 3.58 35.69
CA SER A 122 -9.04 2.18 35.26
C SER A 122 -9.93 1.80 34.07
N VAL A 123 -11.21 2.14 34.11
CA VAL A 123 -12.17 1.88 33.02
C VAL A 123 -11.81 2.68 31.78
N TYR A 124 -11.43 3.95 31.98
CA TYR A 124 -10.95 4.80 30.90
C TYR A 124 -9.71 4.21 30.21
N ALA A 125 -8.70 3.81 30.99
CA ALA A 125 -7.49 3.18 30.47
C ALA A 125 -7.79 1.90 29.68
N VAL A 126 -8.70 1.04 30.17
CA VAL A 126 -9.14 -0.16 29.43
C VAL A 126 -9.81 0.22 28.11
N SER A 127 -10.71 1.21 28.11
CA SER A 127 -11.37 1.67 26.88
C SER A 127 -10.38 2.18 25.83
N VAL A 128 -9.34 2.91 26.26
CA VAL A 128 -8.26 3.39 25.38
C VAL A 128 -7.49 2.21 24.77
N VAL A 129 -7.13 1.20 25.57
CA VAL A 129 -6.42 0.01 25.08
C VAL A 129 -7.28 -0.76 24.08
N VAL A 130 -8.57 -0.95 24.38
CA VAL A 130 -9.51 -1.62 23.47
C VAL A 130 -9.64 -0.83 22.16
N SER A 131 -9.82 0.49 22.23
CA SER A 131 -9.85 1.37 21.05
C SER A 131 -8.57 1.25 20.22
N ALA A 132 -7.39 1.29 20.85
CA ALA A 132 -6.10 1.15 20.16
C ALA A 132 -5.94 -0.21 19.46
N VAL A 133 -6.41 -1.30 20.08
CA VAL A 133 -6.43 -2.64 19.49
C VAL A 133 -7.40 -2.70 18.31
N LEU A 134 -8.61 -2.16 18.43
CA LEU A 134 -9.61 -2.16 17.36
C LEU A 134 -9.11 -1.41 16.12
N VAL A 135 -8.56 -0.21 16.28
CA VAL A 135 -8.05 0.58 15.15
C VAL A 135 -6.77 0.01 14.55
N SER A 136 -6.18 -1.03 15.15
CA SER A 136 -5.06 -1.77 14.57
C SER A 136 -5.51 -2.89 13.61
N LEU A 137 -6.80 -3.24 13.57
CA LEU A 137 -7.32 -4.29 12.69
C LEU A 137 -7.05 -4.06 11.19
N PRO A 138 -7.09 -2.83 10.63
CA PRO A 138 -6.69 -2.60 9.24
C PRO A 138 -5.25 -3.05 8.94
N LEU A 139 -4.36 -3.13 9.93
CA LEU A 139 -3.00 -3.67 9.75
C LEU A 139 -2.97 -5.17 9.46
N LEU A 140 -4.07 -5.90 9.68
CA LEU A 140 -4.20 -7.31 9.31
C LEU A 140 -4.44 -7.50 7.82
N VAL A 141 -4.93 -6.48 7.13
CA VAL A 141 -5.03 -6.53 5.67
C VAL A 141 -3.65 -6.24 5.09
N GLU A 142 -3.18 -7.18 4.28
CA GLU A 142 -1.89 -7.10 3.61
C GLU A 142 -1.91 -5.95 2.59
N ALA A 143 -1.21 -4.86 2.94
CA ALA A 143 -1.12 -3.68 2.12
C ALA A 143 0.06 -3.74 1.14
N ASP A 144 1.07 -4.53 1.42
CA ASP A 144 2.23 -4.70 0.54
C ASP A 144 2.24 -6.12 -0.03
N ASP A 145 2.75 -6.25 -1.26
CA ASP A 145 3.00 -7.56 -1.84
C ASP A 145 4.04 -8.31 -0.98
N PRO A 146 3.73 -9.50 -0.46
CA PRO A 146 4.62 -10.22 0.45
C PRO A 146 5.95 -10.56 -0.20
N LEU A 147 5.98 -10.77 -1.53
CA LEU A 147 7.21 -11.02 -2.27
C LEU A 147 8.06 -9.75 -2.33
N ALA A 148 7.46 -8.61 -2.69
CA ALA A 148 8.19 -7.34 -2.73
C ALA A 148 8.81 -7.01 -1.38
N HIS A 149 8.05 -7.20 -0.30
CA HIS A 149 8.53 -6.98 1.06
C HIS A 149 9.65 -7.94 1.46
N ALA A 150 9.56 -9.22 1.10
CA ALA A 150 10.59 -10.21 1.37
C ALA A 150 11.91 -9.89 0.62
N LEU A 151 11.83 -9.44 -0.63
CA LEU A 151 12.99 -9.02 -1.42
C LEU A 151 13.65 -7.76 -0.82
N GLU A 152 12.86 -6.73 -0.49
CA GLU A 152 13.39 -5.51 0.15
C GLU A 152 14.04 -5.80 1.50
N ARG A 153 13.39 -6.60 2.35
CA ARG A 153 13.95 -6.98 3.64
C ARG A 153 15.27 -7.73 3.48
N THR A 154 15.33 -8.65 2.52
CA THR A 154 16.57 -9.37 2.21
C THR A 154 17.66 -8.43 1.72
N ALA A 155 17.31 -7.46 0.87
CA ALA A 155 18.24 -6.46 0.37
C ALA A 155 18.85 -5.58 1.48
N LEU A 156 18.10 -5.28 2.54
CA LEU A 156 18.60 -4.52 3.69
C LEU A 156 19.62 -5.30 4.54
N ASP A 157 19.57 -6.63 4.50
CA ASP A 157 20.41 -7.52 5.30
C ASP A 157 21.66 -8.03 4.54
N ILE A 158 21.82 -7.68 3.25
CA ILE A 158 22.97 -8.09 2.42
C ILE A 158 23.75 -6.89 1.89
N SER A 159 25.03 -7.12 1.58
CA SER A 159 25.90 -6.15 0.91
C SER A 159 26.14 -6.53 -0.56
N GLY A 160 26.66 -5.59 -1.36
CA GLY A 160 27.07 -5.83 -2.76
C GLY A 160 25.97 -5.61 -3.81
N ASP A 161 26.23 -6.05 -5.04
CA ASP A 161 25.42 -5.75 -6.23
C ASP A 161 24.03 -6.38 -6.19
N ALA A 162 23.87 -7.54 -5.55
CA ALA A 162 22.55 -8.14 -5.38
C ALA A 162 21.58 -7.24 -4.61
N ARG A 163 22.07 -6.35 -3.73
CA ARG A 163 21.21 -5.44 -2.97
C ARG A 163 20.41 -4.53 -3.90
N SER A 164 21.04 -3.89 -4.89
CA SER A 164 20.33 -3.01 -5.83
C SER A 164 19.35 -3.80 -6.69
N SER A 165 19.76 -4.98 -7.20
CA SER A 165 18.88 -5.84 -7.99
C SER A 165 17.65 -6.32 -7.21
N LEU A 166 17.79 -6.66 -5.92
CA LEU A 166 16.65 -7.04 -5.09
C LEU A 166 15.71 -5.86 -4.81
N LEU A 167 16.25 -4.65 -4.61
CA LEU A 167 15.43 -3.43 -4.47
C LEU A 167 14.68 -3.10 -5.77
N GLU A 168 15.34 -3.21 -6.91
CA GLU A 168 14.72 -3.08 -8.24
C GLU A 168 13.64 -4.14 -8.45
N GLY A 169 13.90 -5.40 -8.06
CA GLY A 169 12.91 -6.48 -8.12
C GLY A 169 11.71 -6.24 -7.20
N ALA A 170 11.94 -5.74 -5.98
CA ALA A 170 10.87 -5.36 -5.08
C ALA A 170 10.00 -4.24 -5.67
N GLU A 171 10.62 -3.22 -6.26
CA GLU A 171 9.91 -2.12 -6.89
C GLU A 171 9.15 -2.56 -8.14
N LEU A 172 9.76 -3.39 -8.98
CA LEU A 172 9.10 -4.02 -10.13
C LEU A 172 7.87 -4.81 -9.70
N ARG A 173 7.94 -5.54 -8.58
CA ARG A 173 6.80 -6.30 -8.08
C ARG A 173 5.65 -5.41 -7.60
N ARG A 174 5.95 -4.23 -7.04
CA ARG A 174 4.95 -3.25 -6.61
C ARG A 174 4.27 -2.56 -7.79
N THR A 175 5.05 -2.23 -8.82
CA THR A 175 4.54 -1.52 -10.01
C THR A 175 3.89 -2.45 -11.03
N ALA A 176 4.23 -3.75 -11.01
CA ALA A 176 3.62 -4.77 -11.83
C ALA A 176 2.11 -4.88 -11.54
N ALA A 177 1.32 -4.20 -12.37
CA ALA A 177 -0.14 -4.28 -12.36
C ALA A 177 -0.61 -5.74 -12.50
N GLU A 178 -1.82 -6.03 -12.04
CA GLU A 178 -2.52 -7.28 -12.39
C GLU A 178 -2.94 -7.21 -13.86
N ILE A 179 -1.98 -7.30 -14.75
CA ILE A 179 -2.25 -7.40 -16.18
C ILE A 179 -2.73 -8.83 -16.43
N PRO A 180 -3.84 -9.02 -17.16
CA PRO A 180 -4.30 -10.35 -17.54
C PRO A 180 -3.25 -10.99 -18.46
N LEU A 181 -2.40 -11.82 -17.86
CA LEU A 181 -1.50 -12.71 -18.58
C LEU A 181 -2.28 -13.97 -18.97
N ASP A 182 -1.91 -14.59 -20.09
CA ASP A 182 -2.34 -15.96 -20.35
C ASP A 182 -1.83 -16.89 -19.22
N ARG A 183 -2.44 -18.08 -19.11
CA ARG A 183 -2.17 -19.00 -18.00
C ARG A 183 -0.70 -19.46 -17.96
N ASP A 184 -0.07 -19.62 -19.11
CA ASP A 184 1.30 -20.14 -19.21
C ASP A 184 2.31 -19.05 -18.87
N ALA A 185 2.12 -17.83 -19.37
CA ALA A 185 2.91 -16.66 -19.01
C ALA A 185 2.77 -16.35 -17.51
N ALA A 186 1.56 -16.42 -16.96
CA ALA A 186 1.32 -16.23 -15.53
C ALA A 186 2.07 -17.28 -14.68
N ALA A 187 2.05 -18.55 -15.10
CA ALA A 187 2.77 -19.64 -14.42
C ALA A 187 4.29 -19.45 -14.48
N ASN A 188 4.82 -19.03 -15.63
CA ASN A 188 6.25 -18.75 -15.82
C ASN A 188 6.73 -17.56 -14.98
N VAL A 189 5.97 -16.46 -14.97
CA VAL A 189 6.24 -15.28 -14.13
C VAL A 189 6.20 -15.67 -12.65
N LYS A 190 5.21 -16.45 -12.22
CA LYS A 190 5.13 -16.95 -10.84
C LYS A 190 6.35 -17.79 -10.46
N THR A 191 6.76 -18.73 -11.30
CA THR A 191 7.94 -19.58 -11.08
C THR A 191 9.22 -18.75 -11.00
N THR A 192 9.32 -17.72 -11.82
CA THR A 192 10.48 -16.80 -11.84
C THR A 192 10.56 -15.98 -10.56
N TRP A 193 9.43 -15.46 -10.06
CA TRP A 193 9.38 -14.77 -8.77
C TRP A 193 9.75 -15.70 -7.59
N THR A 194 9.25 -16.94 -7.57
CA THR A 194 9.63 -17.92 -6.54
C THR A 194 11.14 -18.22 -6.59
N SER A 195 11.68 -18.43 -7.78
CA SER A 195 13.12 -18.69 -7.98
C SER A 195 13.99 -17.51 -7.51
N LEU A 196 13.54 -16.27 -7.76
CA LEU A 196 14.22 -15.07 -7.30
C LEU A 196 14.24 -14.99 -5.76
N LEU A 197 13.13 -15.33 -5.10
CA LEU A 197 13.05 -15.35 -3.64
C LEU A 197 13.99 -16.41 -3.05
N GLU A 198 14.02 -17.62 -3.60
CA GLU A 198 14.93 -18.68 -3.17
C GLU A 198 16.40 -18.27 -3.31
N LEU A 199 16.76 -17.59 -4.41
CA LEU A 199 18.10 -17.04 -4.60
C LEU A 199 18.44 -15.95 -3.59
N ALA A 200 17.49 -15.05 -3.30
CA ALA A 200 17.66 -14.00 -2.30
C ALA A 200 17.90 -14.60 -0.90
N GLU A 201 17.12 -15.61 -0.52
CA GLU A 201 17.32 -16.33 0.75
C GLU A 201 18.66 -17.06 0.81
N ALA A 202 19.05 -17.74 -0.28
CA ALA A 202 20.35 -18.39 -0.37
C ALA A 202 21.49 -17.38 -0.20
N ARG A 203 21.39 -16.21 -0.84
CA ARG A 203 22.35 -15.12 -0.74
C ARG A 203 22.47 -14.59 0.69
N LEU A 204 21.35 -14.43 1.39
CA LEU A 204 21.31 -14.02 2.79
C LEU A 204 21.95 -15.06 3.73
N ARG A 205 21.70 -16.36 3.48
CA ARG A 205 22.35 -17.44 4.25
C ARG A 205 23.87 -17.41 4.06
N LEU A 206 24.35 -17.17 2.85
CA LEU A 206 25.79 -17.04 2.56
C LEU A 206 26.40 -15.80 3.25
N GLU A 207 25.72 -14.66 3.23
CA GLU A 207 26.17 -13.43 3.93
C GLU A 207 26.33 -13.69 5.43
N ARG A 208 25.32 -14.31 6.07
CA ARG A 208 25.37 -14.62 7.50
C ARG A 208 26.51 -15.58 7.85
N ARG A 209 26.82 -16.55 6.99
CA ARG A 209 27.98 -17.44 7.17
C ARG A 209 29.30 -16.68 7.05
N ARG A 210 29.39 -15.67 6.19
CA ARG A 210 30.59 -14.84 6.04
C ARG A 210 30.87 -13.99 7.28
N VAL A 211 29.83 -13.46 7.92
CA VAL A 211 29.96 -12.59 9.11
C VAL A 211 30.26 -13.38 10.40
N MET A 212 30.07 -14.70 10.41
CA MET A 212 30.40 -15.54 11.57
C MET A 212 31.90 -15.48 11.90
N PRO A 213 32.28 -15.25 13.18
CA PRO A 213 33.67 -15.11 13.61
C PRO A 213 34.46 -16.41 13.41
N ALA A 214 35.75 -16.27 13.06
CA ALA A 214 36.62 -17.37 12.65
C ALA A 214 36.70 -18.54 13.65
N GLY A 215 36.55 -18.29 14.96
CA GLY A 215 36.59 -19.32 16.00
C GLY A 215 35.41 -20.30 16.04
N LEU A 216 34.34 -20.05 15.26
CA LEU A 216 33.17 -20.93 15.13
C LEU A 216 33.06 -21.57 13.74
N ARG A 217 34.04 -21.34 12.86
CA ARG A 217 34.08 -21.96 11.53
C ARG A 217 34.67 -23.36 11.66
N VAL A 218 33.84 -24.38 11.42
CA VAL A 218 34.30 -25.76 11.25
C VAL A 218 35.33 -25.75 10.10
N ALA A 219 36.49 -26.35 10.33
CA ALA A 219 37.65 -26.35 9.44
C ALA A 219 37.46 -27.21 8.17
N ASP A 220 36.29 -27.13 7.54
CA ASP A 220 36.06 -27.70 6.22
C ASP A 220 36.56 -26.70 5.17
N GLY A 221 37.69 -27.06 4.56
CA GLY A 221 38.39 -26.40 3.44
C GLY A 221 37.85 -25.05 2.95
N GLU A 222 38.64 -23.99 3.17
CA GLU A 222 38.45 -22.61 2.67
C GLU A 222 38.50 -22.53 1.13
N ALA A 223 37.58 -23.17 0.41
CA ALA A 223 37.22 -22.72 -0.91
C ALA A 223 36.53 -21.35 -0.73
N SER A 224 37.10 -20.29 -1.34
CA SER A 224 36.55 -18.94 -1.13
C SER A 224 35.07 -18.91 -1.55
N ALA A 225 34.22 -18.35 -0.69
CA ALA A 225 32.78 -18.26 -0.96
C ALA A 225 32.47 -17.18 -2.01
N ASP A 226 33.44 -16.34 -2.35
CA ASP A 226 33.32 -15.21 -3.27
C ASP A 226 32.85 -15.58 -4.69
N PRO A 227 33.38 -16.63 -5.38
CA PRO A 227 32.85 -17.05 -6.68
C PRO A 227 31.39 -17.50 -6.61
N VAL A 228 30.97 -18.18 -5.53
CA VAL A 228 29.58 -18.61 -5.34
C VAL A 228 28.68 -17.39 -5.12
N LEU A 229 29.13 -16.43 -4.31
CA LEU A 229 28.42 -15.16 -4.09
C LEU A 229 28.25 -14.40 -5.42
N ALA A 230 29.32 -14.23 -6.20
CA ALA A 230 29.27 -13.55 -7.48
C ALA A 230 28.33 -14.25 -8.49
N MET A 231 28.31 -15.59 -8.49
CA MET A 231 27.38 -16.37 -9.30
C MET A 231 25.92 -16.13 -8.89
N VAL A 232 25.63 -16.14 -7.58
CA VAL A 232 24.28 -15.89 -7.05
C VAL A 232 23.83 -14.46 -7.36
N ASP A 233 24.71 -13.47 -7.15
CA ASP A 233 24.42 -12.05 -7.44
C ASP A 233 24.10 -11.85 -8.93
N ARG A 234 24.89 -12.45 -9.82
CA ARG A 234 24.61 -12.43 -11.27
C ARG A 234 23.28 -13.08 -11.59
N ARG A 235 22.95 -14.22 -10.97
CA ARG A 235 21.69 -14.92 -11.23
C ARG A 235 20.48 -14.11 -10.75
N ILE A 236 20.58 -13.45 -9.59
CA ILE A 236 19.56 -12.52 -9.08
C ILE A 236 19.33 -11.40 -10.11
N ALA A 237 20.41 -10.74 -10.56
CA ALA A 237 20.32 -9.67 -11.55
C ALA A 237 19.68 -10.14 -12.87
N ASP A 238 20.06 -11.31 -13.37
CA ASP A 238 19.51 -11.87 -14.61
C ASP A 238 18.00 -12.17 -14.48
N GLN A 239 17.55 -12.68 -13.34
CA GLN A 239 16.12 -12.92 -13.09
C GLN A 239 15.32 -11.63 -13.01
N VAL A 240 15.83 -10.60 -12.34
CA VAL A 240 15.18 -9.28 -12.25
C VAL A 240 15.08 -8.64 -13.65
N ARG A 241 16.14 -8.71 -14.47
CA ARG A 241 16.10 -8.25 -15.87
C ARG A 241 15.13 -9.05 -16.74
N ALA A 242 15.03 -10.35 -16.53
CA ALA A 242 14.07 -11.19 -17.25
C ALA A 242 12.63 -10.78 -16.92
N LEU A 243 12.32 -10.60 -15.64
CA LEU A 243 11.02 -10.11 -15.18
C LEU A 243 10.72 -8.71 -15.72
N SER A 244 11.68 -7.79 -15.65
CA SER A 244 11.51 -6.42 -16.15
C SER A 244 11.19 -6.41 -17.65
N ARG A 245 11.90 -7.20 -18.46
CA ARG A 245 11.59 -7.35 -19.89
C ARG A 245 10.23 -7.98 -20.15
N ALA A 246 9.85 -9.00 -19.36
CA ALA A 246 8.54 -9.64 -19.49
C ALA A 246 7.41 -8.63 -19.22
N TYR A 247 7.49 -7.86 -18.13
CA TYR A 247 6.50 -6.83 -17.83
C TYR A 247 6.47 -5.70 -18.87
N ALA A 248 7.63 -5.23 -19.34
CA ALA A 248 7.69 -4.23 -20.39
C ALA A 248 7.06 -4.71 -21.72
N ALA A 249 7.26 -5.98 -22.09
CA ALA A 249 6.61 -6.59 -23.25
C ALA A 249 5.09 -6.65 -23.09
N VAL A 250 4.63 -7.01 -21.89
CA VAL A 250 3.20 -7.08 -21.56
C VAL A 250 2.56 -5.69 -21.56
N ASP A 251 3.22 -4.67 -21.01
CA ASP A 251 2.77 -3.29 -21.04
C ASP A 251 2.67 -2.77 -22.48
N THR A 252 3.66 -3.09 -23.31
CA THR A 252 3.67 -2.72 -24.74
C THR A 252 2.51 -3.38 -25.48
N ALA A 253 2.26 -4.67 -25.25
CA ALA A 253 1.14 -5.40 -25.84
C ALA A 253 -0.22 -4.84 -25.37
N HIS A 254 -0.34 -4.51 -24.08
CA HIS A 254 -1.56 -3.92 -23.53
C HIS A 254 -1.82 -2.51 -24.07
N ALA A 255 -0.79 -1.67 -24.18
CA ALA A 255 -0.89 -0.34 -24.77
C ALA A 255 -1.28 -0.42 -26.26
N ALA A 256 -0.73 -1.36 -27.02
CA ALA A 256 -1.11 -1.60 -28.40
C ALA A 256 -2.58 -2.04 -28.53
N ALA A 257 -3.03 -2.96 -27.67
CA ALA A 257 -4.43 -3.40 -27.65
C ALA A 257 -5.39 -2.25 -27.34
N LYS A 258 -5.06 -1.41 -26.36
CA LYS A 258 -5.88 -0.22 -26.03
C LYS A 258 -5.88 0.81 -27.15
N GLY A 259 -4.74 1.06 -27.80
CA GLY A 259 -4.67 1.98 -28.94
C GLY A 259 -5.47 1.49 -30.15
N LEU A 260 -5.53 0.18 -30.39
CA LEU A 260 -6.41 -0.41 -31.39
C LEU A 260 -7.89 -0.22 -31.04
N ASP A 261 -8.26 -0.39 -29.77
CA ASP A 261 -9.62 -0.18 -29.27
C ASP A 261 -10.05 1.29 -29.43
N ASP A 262 -9.19 2.24 -29.03
CA ASP A 262 -9.45 3.68 -29.22
C ASP A 262 -9.61 4.04 -30.72
N THR A 263 -8.85 3.38 -31.60
CA THR A 263 -8.94 3.60 -33.06
C THR A 263 -10.22 3.00 -33.63
N ALA A 264 -10.61 1.81 -33.18
CA ALA A 264 -11.86 1.16 -33.58
C ALA A 264 -13.08 1.95 -33.08
N GLN A 265 -13.04 2.46 -31.84
CA GLN A 265 -14.09 3.31 -31.29
C GLN A 265 -14.26 4.58 -32.13
N LYS A 266 -13.18 5.29 -32.44
CA LYS A 266 -13.22 6.48 -33.31
C LYS A 266 -13.77 6.19 -34.70
N ALA A 267 -13.44 5.03 -35.28
CA ALA A 267 -13.98 4.62 -36.58
C ALA A 267 -15.51 4.43 -36.51
N VAL A 268 -16.01 3.78 -35.46
CA VAL A 268 -17.46 3.60 -35.24
C VAL A 268 -18.16 4.94 -35.02
N GLU A 269 -17.58 5.84 -34.22
CA GLU A 269 -18.12 7.20 -34.00
C GLU A 269 -18.22 7.98 -35.31
N SER A 270 -17.17 7.95 -36.15
CA SER A 270 -17.18 8.62 -37.46
C SER A 270 -18.20 8.02 -38.45
N MET A 271 -18.42 6.71 -38.40
CA MET A 271 -19.46 6.06 -39.20
C MET A 271 -20.86 6.49 -38.74
N GLY A 272 -21.08 6.63 -37.43
CA GLY A 272 -22.33 7.16 -36.86
C GLY A 272 -22.63 8.58 -37.34
N GLU A 273 -21.64 9.49 -37.28
CA GLU A 273 -21.78 10.86 -37.77
C GLU A 273 -22.15 10.89 -39.27
N SER A 274 -21.52 10.04 -40.08
CA SER A 274 -21.83 9.95 -41.52
C SER A 274 -23.26 9.46 -41.81
N LEU A 275 -23.77 8.54 -40.98
CA LEU A 275 -25.15 8.04 -41.11
C LEU A 275 -26.17 9.11 -40.69
N ASP A 276 -25.87 9.89 -39.66
CA ASP A 276 -26.70 11.01 -39.23
C ASP A 276 -26.75 12.12 -40.30
N GLU A 277 -25.63 12.43 -40.95
CA GLU A 277 -25.57 13.37 -42.08
C GLU A 277 -26.41 12.87 -43.28
N VAL A 278 -26.27 11.58 -43.65
CA VAL A 278 -27.07 10.98 -44.73
C VAL A 278 -28.56 10.98 -44.38
N SER A 279 -28.92 10.66 -43.13
CA SER A 279 -30.30 10.70 -42.67
C SER A 279 -30.86 12.12 -42.75
N ARG A 280 -30.09 13.14 -42.35
CA ARG A 280 -30.52 14.55 -42.46
C ARG A 280 -30.72 14.97 -43.92
N ALA A 281 -29.81 14.61 -44.81
CA ALA A 281 -29.93 14.91 -46.24
C ALA A 281 -31.16 14.24 -46.87
N MET A 282 -31.48 13.00 -46.49
CA MET A 282 -32.69 12.32 -46.96
C MET A 282 -33.98 13.00 -46.48
N VAL A 283 -33.99 13.53 -45.25
CA VAL A 283 -35.12 14.31 -44.72
C VAL A 283 -35.29 15.62 -45.50
N GLU A 284 -34.21 16.36 -45.74
CA GLU A 284 -34.25 17.61 -46.52
C GLU A 284 -34.74 17.40 -47.96
N VAL A 285 -34.29 16.33 -48.64
CA VAL A 285 -34.77 15.99 -49.99
C VAL A 285 -36.27 15.68 -49.98
N ARG A 286 -36.76 14.99 -48.95
CA ARG A 286 -38.18 14.66 -48.82
C ARG A 286 -39.04 15.91 -48.60
N GLU A 287 -38.56 16.88 -47.82
CA GLU A 287 -39.25 18.16 -47.62
C GLU A 287 -39.31 18.99 -48.91
N ASN A 288 -38.22 19.04 -49.68
CA ASN A 288 -38.18 19.77 -50.95
C ASN A 288 -39.06 19.18 -52.06
N GLN A 289 -39.43 17.89 -51.99
CA GLN A 289 -40.34 17.26 -52.96
C GLN A 289 -41.83 17.42 -52.59
N ALA A 290 -42.13 17.87 -51.37
CA ALA A 290 -43.50 17.99 -50.87
C ALA A 290 -44.09 19.42 -50.97
N GLY A 291 -43.29 20.40 -51.42
CA GLY A 291 -43.71 21.79 -51.68
C GLY A 291 -43.84 22.08 -53.16
#